data_AF-A0A4Y2TU10-F1
#
_entry.id   AF-A0A4Y2TU10-F1
#
_cell.length_a   1.000
_cell.length_b   1.000
_cell.length_c   1.000
_cell.angle_alpha   90.00
_cell.angle_beta   90.00
_cell.angle_gamma   90.00
#
_symmetry.space_group_name_H-M   'P 1'
#
loop_
_entity.id
_entity.type
_entity.pdbx_description
1 polymer ?
#
loop_
_entity_poly.entity_id
_entity_poly.type
_entity_poly.pdbx_seq_one_letter_code
_entity_poly.pdbx_strand_id
1 'polypeptide(L)'
;MVWDVCSWREMAPLIRLETTLTGSRYLRILSDHLHSFKAIVHSDGLRQFQQDNATLHASRVATKWLQEHSSDFRHFHWPSKSTEMNIIEDIRDALLHAA
;
A
#
# COMPACT_ATOMS: atom_id res chain seq x y z
N MET A 1 -6.81 -6.60 11.69
CA MET A 1 -6.09 -5.55 10.94
C MET A 1 -6.65 -5.54 9.52
N VAL A 2 -6.71 -4.39 8.86
CA VAL A 2 -7.19 -4.28 7.46
C VAL A 2 -6.07 -3.67 6.62
N TRP A 3 -5.90 -4.17 5.41
CA TRP A 3 -5.02 -3.59 4.40
C TRP A 3 -5.85 -3.08 3.23
N ASP A 4 -5.41 -1.97 2.64
CA ASP A 4 -6.06 -1.38 1.47
C ASP A 4 -5.02 -0.68 0.59
N VAL A 5 -5.38 -0.48 -0.68
CA VAL A 5 -4.67 0.40 -1.61
C VAL A 5 -5.68 1.27 -2.34
N CYS A 6 -5.44 2.58 -2.36
CA CYS A 6 -6.35 3.54 -2.98
C CYS A 6 -5.57 4.42 -3.97
N SER A 7 -6.24 4.80 -5.05
CA SER A 7 -5.81 5.81 -6.00
C SER A 7 -6.87 6.91 -6.06
N TRP A 8 -6.57 8.00 -6.77
CA TRP A 8 -7.55 9.06 -7.01
C TRP A 8 -8.76 8.60 -7.84
N ARG A 9 -8.67 7.49 -8.60
CA ARG A 9 -9.77 6.95 -9.43
C ARG A 9 -10.58 5.88 -8.72
N GLU A 10 -9.89 4.91 -8.13
CA GLU A 10 -10.49 3.71 -7.58
C GLU A 10 -9.81 3.32 -6.26
N MET A 11 -10.62 2.76 -5.37
CA MET A 11 -10.21 2.10 -4.14
C MET A 11 -10.23 0.58 -4.37
N ALA A 12 -9.17 -0.11 -3.99
CA ALA A 12 -9.15 -1.56 -4.05
C ALA A 12 -10.09 -2.17 -2.99
N PRO A 13 -10.42 -3.47 -3.11
CA PRO A 13 -11.16 -4.16 -2.06
C PRO A 13 -10.38 -4.16 -0.74
N LEU A 14 -11.05 -3.80 0.36
CA LEU A 14 -10.51 -3.91 1.72
C LEU A 14 -10.17 -5.38 2.04
N ILE A 15 -8.91 -5.64 2.36
CA ILE A 15 -8.43 -6.98 2.70
C ILE A 15 -8.38 -7.13 4.22
N ARG A 16 -9.25 -7.99 4.74
CA ARG A 16 -9.23 -8.35 6.15
C ARG A 16 -8.05 -9.28 6.44
N LEU A 17 -7.15 -8.83 7.32
CA LEU A 17 -6.03 -9.63 7.81
C LEU A 17 -6.44 -10.30 9.11
N GLU A 18 -6.64 -11.62 9.05
CA GLU A 18 -7.09 -12.45 10.18
C GLU A 18 -6.02 -12.68 11.25
N THR A 19 -4.74 -12.48 10.92
CA THR A 19 -3.62 -12.68 11.86
C THR A 19 -2.63 -11.53 11.79
N THR A 20 -1.65 -11.53 12.70
CA THR A 20 -0.48 -10.64 12.64
C THR A 20 0.15 -10.66 11.24
N LEU A 21 0.37 -9.47 10.69
CA LEU A 21 0.99 -9.28 9.39
C LEU A 21 2.48 -9.63 9.49
N THR A 22 2.92 -10.62 8.72
CA THR A 22 4.34 -10.98 8.59
C THR A 22 4.90 -10.42 7.28
N GLY A 23 6.22 -10.28 7.17
CA GLY A 23 6.85 -9.83 5.93
C GLY A 23 6.51 -10.71 4.71
N SER A 24 6.36 -12.03 4.91
CA SER A 24 5.95 -12.96 3.84
C SER A 24 4.50 -12.78 3.42
N ARG A 25 3.58 -12.56 4.37
CA ARG A 25 2.19 -12.23 4.05
C ARG A 25 2.07 -10.88 3.36
N TYR A 26 2.86 -9.90 3.78
CA TYR A 26 2.90 -8.60 3.14
C TYR A 26 3.38 -8.69 1.68
N LEU A 27 4.43 -9.47 1.41
CA LEU A 27 4.87 -9.72 0.04
C LEU A 27 3.79 -10.40 -0.81
N ARG A 28 3.05 -11.35 -0.23
CA ARG A 28 1.94 -12.00 -0.94
C ARG A 28 0.83 -11.00 -1.28
N ILE A 29 0.50 -10.10 -0.35
CA ILE A 29 -0.48 -9.03 -0.60
C ILE A 29 -0.01 -8.09 -1.72
N LEU A 30 1.27 -7.67 -1.68
CA LEU A 30 1.85 -6.86 -2.75
C LEU A 30 1.79 -7.58 -4.10
N SER A 31 2.16 -8.86 -4.15
CA SER A 31 2.15 -9.64 -5.39
C SER A 31 0.74 -9.85 -5.94
N ASP A 32 -0.23 -10.23 -5.10
CA ASP A 32 -1.57 -10.61 -5.54
C ASP A 32 -2.43 -9.38 -5.86
N HIS A 33 -2.31 -8.32 -5.05
CA HIS A 33 -3.21 -7.19 -5.11
C HIS A 33 -2.59 -5.96 -5.75
N LEU A 34 -1.32 -5.62 -5.47
CA LEU A 34 -0.69 -4.45 -6.11
C LEU A 34 -0.42 -4.72 -7.59
N HIS A 35 -0.07 -5.95 -7.97
CA HIS A 35 0.09 -6.31 -9.39
C HIS A 35 -1.24 -6.27 -10.15
N SER A 36 -2.36 -6.61 -9.51
CA SER A 36 -3.70 -6.47 -10.11
C SER A 36 -4.12 -4.99 -10.19
N PHE A 37 -3.76 -4.19 -9.18
CA PHE A 37 -4.00 -2.74 -9.14
C PHE A 37 -3.17 -1.96 -10.18
N LYS A 38 -2.05 -2.55 -10.63
CA LYS A 38 -1.22 -2.05 -11.73
C LYS A 38 -2.02 -1.78 -13.01
N ALA A 39 -2.99 -2.62 -13.35
CA ALA A 39 -3.82 -2.43 -14.55
C ALA A 39 -4.68 -1.15 -14.47
N ILE A 40 -5.06 -0.74 -13.26
CA ILE A 40 -5.92 0.42 -13.00
C ILE A 40 -5.08 1.71 -13.03
N VAL A 41 -3.90 1.69 -12.38
CA VAL A 41 -2.99 2.84 -12.26
C VAL A 41 -2.19 3.13 -13.55
N HIS A 42 -2.08 2.15 -14.46
CA HIS A 42 -1.36 2.33 -15.72
C HIS A 42 -2.08 3.29 -16.70
N SER A 43 -3.37 3.59 -16.48
CA SER A 43 -4.16 4.45 -17.37
C SER A 43 -3.84 5.96 -17.24
N ASP A 44 -3.21 6.34 -16.13
CA ASP A 44 -3.14 7.71 -15.64
C ASP A 44 -1.69 8.23 -15.49
N GLY A 45 -0.69 7.39 -15.81
CA GLY A 45 0.72 7.79 -15.84
C GLY A 45 1.36 8.05 -14.47
N LEU A 46 0.56 7.98 -13.39
CA LEU A 46 0.99 8.15 -12.01
C LEU A 46 1.58 6.85 -11.47
N ARG A 47 2.88 6.66 -11.73
CA ARG A 47 3.62 5.47 -11.30
C ARG A 47 4.17 5.56 -9.88
N GLN A 48 3.55 6.30 -8.97
CA GLN A 48 4.13 6.51 -7.64
C GLN A 48 3.42 5.67 -6.58
N PHE A 49 4.14 4.75 -5.96
CA PHE A 49 3.63 3.92 -4.87
C PHE A 49 4.05 4.53 -3.54
N GLN A 50 3.06 4.81 -2.69
CA GLN A 50 3.23 5.35 -1.35
C GLN A 50 2.83 4.31 -0.30
N GLN A 51 3.67 4.14 0.71
CA GLN A 51 3.39 3.40 1.94
C GLN A 51 4.15 4.08 3.08
N ASP A 52 3.72 3.88 4.33
CA ASP A 52 4.45 4.40 5.48
C ASP A 52 5.72 3.56 5.80
N ASN A 53 6.53 4.03 6.75
CA ASN A 53 7.78 3.40 7.17
C ASN A 53 7.62 2.39 8.33
N ALA A 54 6.44 1.78 8.51
CA ALA A 54 6.27 0.73 9.50
C ALA A 54 7.30 -0.40 9.29
N THR A 55 7.74 -1.04 10.38
CA THR A 55 8.82 -2.03 10.36
C THR A 55 8.59 -3.16 9.34
N LEU A 56 7.33 -3.51 9.08
CA LEU A 56 6.96 -4.53 8.08
C LEU A 56 7.18 -4.05 6.64
N HIS A 57 6.85 -2.78 6.35
CA HIS A 57 7.04 -2.15 5.04
C HIS A 57 8.51 -1.87 4.74
N ALA A 58 9.29 -1.53 5.78
CA ALA A 58 10.74 -1.38 5.70
C ALA A 58 11.52 -2.71 5.80
N SER A 59 10.84 -3.85 5.86
CA SER A 59 11.51 -5.16 5.98
C SER A 59 12.35 -5.47 4.73
N ARG A 60 13.43 -6.24 4.90
CA ARG A 60 14.33 -6.61 3.78
C ARG A 60 13.58 -7.27 2.62
N VAL A 61 12.55 -8.05 2.94
CA VAL A 61 11.73 -8.77 1.96
C VAL A 61 10.87 -7.80 1.15
N ALA A 62 10.21 -6.85 1.83
CA ALA A 62 9.39 -5.83 1.18
C ALA A 62 10.23 -4.88 0.32
N THR A 63 11.33 -4.37 0.87
CA THR A 63 12.24 -3.47 0.15
C THR A 63 12.84 -4.14 -1.09
N LYS A 64 13.22 -5.41 -1.00
CA LYS A 64 13.75 -6.15 -2.15
C LYS A 64 12.70 -6.30 -3.26
N TRP A 65 11.45 -6.64 -2.90
CA TRP A 65 10.36 -6.76 -3.87
C TRP A 65 10.10 -5.42 -4.59
N LEU A 66 10.10 -4.31 -3.86
CA LEU A 66 9.91 -2.97 -4.45
C LEU A 66 11.07 -2.58 -5.38
N GLN A 67 12.30 -2.96 -5.05
CA GLN A 67 13.46 -2.75 -5.91
C GLN A 67 13.36 -3.54 -7.21
N GLU A 68 12.98 -4.82 -7.12
CA GLU A 68 12.75 -5.70 -8.29
C GLU A 68 11.68 -5.13 -9.23
N HIS A 69 10.68 -4.41 -8.69
CA HIS A 69 9.59 -3.80 -9.45
C HIS A 69 9.75 -2.29 -9.70
N SER A 70 10.96 -1.76 -9.55
CA SER A 70 11.24 -0.31 -9.69
C SER A 70 11.01 0.25 -11.12
N SER A 71 10.96 -0.61 -12.13
CA SER A 71 10.57 -0.25 -13.50
C SER A 71 9.06 -0.02 -13.65
N ASP A 72 8.26 -0.68 -12.81
CA ASP A 72 6.81 -0.61 -12.83
C ASP A 72 6.32 0.66 -12.13
N PHE A 73 6.92 0.99 -10.98
CA PHE A 73 6.57 2.18 -10.21
C PHE A 73 7.77 2.74 -9.45
N ARG A 74 7.74 4.06 -9.23
CA ARG A 74 8.65 4.76 -8.33
C ARG A 74 8.10 4.66 -6.91
N HIS A 75 8.91 4.13 -6.02
CA HIS A 75 8.61 4.17 -4.59
C HIS A 75 8.79 5.61 -4.08
N PHE A 76 7.75 6.17 -3.45
CA PHE A 76 7.87 7.45 -2.75
C PHE A 76 8.49 7.22 -1.38
N HIS A 77 9.60 7.91 -1.10
CA HIS A 77 10.23 7.84 0.20
C HIS A 77 9.45 8.69 1.21
N TRP A 78 8.60 8.07 2.00
CA TRP A 78 7.81 8.74 3.02
C TRP A 78 8.69 9.26 4.18
N PRO A 79 8.56 10.52 4.60
CA PRO A 79 9.21 11.00 5.82
C PRO A 79 8.69 10.26 7.06
N SER A 80 9.55 10.02 8.05
CA SER A 80 9.12 9.44 9.31
C SER A 80 8.22 10.41 10.09
N LYS A 81 7.21 9.88 10.79
CA LYS A 81 6.23 10.64 11.60
C LYS A 81 5.23 11.52 10.84
N SER A 82 5.05 11.30 9.54
CA SER A 82 4.07 12.02 8.73
C SER A 82 2.77 11.24 8.52
N THR A 83 2.13 10.81 9.61
CA THR A 83 0.86 10.05 9.53
C THR A 83 -0.26 10.90 8.92
N GLU A 84 -0.26 12.21 9.18
CA GLU A 84 -1.27 13.17 8.68
C GLU A 84 -1.31 13.34 7.16
N MET A 85 -0.26 12.93 6.45
CA MET A 85 -0.23 13.06 4.99
C MET A 85 -0.71 11.79 4.26
N ASN A 86 -1.07 10.73 4.99
CA ASN A 86 -1.54 9.48 4.40
C ASN A 86 -3.07 9.47 4.27
N ILE A 87 -3.57 9.64 3.05
CA ILE A 87 -5.02 9.61 2.74
C ILE A 87 -5.73 8.34 3.23
N ILE A 88 -5.02 7.23 3.40
CA ILE A 88 -5.57 5.99 3.96
C ILE A 88 -5.99 6.15 5.43
N GLU A 89 -5.35 7.03 6.19
CA GLU A 89 -5.75 7.32 7.58
C GLU A 89 -7.05 8.12 7.61
N ASP A 90 -7.24 9.10 6.72
CA ASP A 90 -8.50 9.83 6.58
C ASP A 90 -9.65 8.90 6.16
N ILE A 91 -9.39 7.97 5.24
CA ILE A 91 -10.35 6.94 4.82
C ILE A 91 -10.71 6.02 6.00
N ARG A 92 -9.72 5.60 6.80
CA ARG A 92 -9.96 4.76 7.99
C ARG A 92 -10.81 5.50 9.01
N ASP A 93 -10.51 6.77 9.28
CA ASP A 93 -11.27 7.59 10.20
C ASP A 93 -12.72 7.74 9.76
N ALA A 94 -12.94 8.08 8.47
CA ALA A 94 -14.28 8.14 7.89
C ALA A 94 -15.03 6.80 7.99
N LEU A 95 -14.36 5.67 7.73
CA LEU A 95 -14.95 4.34 7.86
C LEU A 95 -15.29 3.96 9.31
N LEU A 96 -14.50 4.42 10.29
CA LEU A 96 -14.79 4.22 11.72
C LEU A 96 -15.98 5.05 12.18
N HIS A 97 -16.17 6.24 11.61
CA HIS A 97 -17.22 7.18 11.99
C HIS A 97 -18.52 7.07 11.18
N ALA A 98 -18.54 6.27 10.11
CA ALA A 98 -19.72 6.02 9.28
C ALA A 98 -20.67 4.93 9.83
N ALA A 99 -20.43 4.44 11.06
CA ALA A 99 -21.19 3.36 11.71
C ALA A 99 -22.34 3.88 12.60
#